data_AF-A0A2A5HQ68-F1
#
_entry.id   AF-A0A2A5HQ68-F1
#
_cell.length_a   1.000
_cell.length_b   1.000
_cell.length_c   1.000
_cell.angle_alpha   90.00
_cell.angle_beta   90.00
_cell.angle_gamma   90.00
#
_symmetry.space_group_name_H-M   'P 1'
#
loop_
_entity.id
_entity.type
_entity.pdbx_description
1 polymer ?
#
loop_
_entity_poly.entity_id
_entity_poly.type
_entity_poly.pdbx_seq_one_letter_code
_entity_poly.pdbx_strand_id
1 'polypeptide(L)'
;MQRYLHHPLVAAVLAMFVYGAWAAAVNADHGFTVALRSGLGQGVYAFVATFGVGFLAIKTYQHFGRGVLGFFLGFVFSFALMLAIPLSVHTILATPDKWAAMSLGLVWGTLYLLWLLWMESRRGETVL
;
A
#
# COMPACT_ATOMS: atom_id res chain seq x y z
N MET A 1 14.45 -11.63 -14.32
CA MET A 1 13.41 -11.26 -13.31
C MET A 1 12.41 -10.23 -13.86
N GLN A 2 11.98 -10.34 -15.14
CA GLN A 2 11.45 -9.18 -15.89
C GLN A 2 10.15 -9.39 -16.69
N ARG A 3 9.56 -10.60 -16.78
CA ARG A 3 8.46 -10.86 -17.74
C ARG A 3 7.03 -10.56 -17.29
N TYR A 4 6.81 -10.12 -16.04
CA TYR A 4 5.46 -9.74 -15.55
C TYR A 4 5.39 -8.28 -15.07
N LEU A 5 6.44 -7.49 -15.30
CA LEU A 5 6.58 -6.08 -14.93
C LEU A 5 5.80 -5.14 -15.87
N HIS A 6 4.88 -5.64 -16.68
CA HIS A 6 4.30 -4.85 -17.77
C HIS A 6 3.24 -3.86 -17.37
N HIS A 7 2.72 -3.85 -16.14
CA HIS A 7 1.77 -2.78 -15.79
C HIS A 7 1.80 -2.30 -14.32
N PRO A 8 2.95 -2.21 -13.60
CA PRO A 8 3.01 -1.58 -12.29
C PRO A 8 2.50 -0.13 -12.32
N LEU A 9 2.72 0.58 -13.43
CA LEU A 9 2.14 1.90 -13.65
C LEU A 9 0.61 1.84 -13.76
N VAL A 10 0.05 0.89 -14.52
CA VAL A 10 -1.42 0.75 -14.65
C VAL A 10 -2.03 0.30 -13.33
N ALA A 11 -1.40 -0.62 -12.59
CA ALA A 11 -1.83 -0.99 -11.25
C ALA A 11 -1.79 0.21 -10.29
N ALA A 12 -0.74 1.03 -10.34
CA ALA A 12 -0.63 2.24 -9.53
C ALA A 12 -1.66 3.32 -9.93
N VAL A 13 -1.96 3.47 -11.22
CA VAL A 13 -3.01 4.38 -11.72
C VAL A 13 -4.40 3.88 -11.31
N LEU A 14 -4.68 2.59 -11.45
CA LEU A 14 -5.94 2.00 -10.99
C LEU A 14 -6.08 2.15 -9.47
N ALA A 15 -5.01 1.90 -8.71
CA ALA A 15 -4.98 2.14 -7.27
C ALA A 15 -5.30 3.60 -6.95
N MET A 16 -4.66 4.57 -7.63
CA MET A 16 -4.92 5.99 -7.46
C MET A 16 -6.42 6.31 -7.56
N PHE A 17 -7.07 5.82 -8.62
CA PHE A 17 -8.50 6.08 -8.83
C PHE A 17 -9.41 5.33 -7.86
N VAL A 18 -9.17 4.04 -7.63
CA VAL A 18 -10.02 3.22 -6.76
C VAL A 18 -9.94 3.70 -5.30
N TYR A 19 -8.72 3.87 -4.77
CA TYR A 19 -8.55 4.30 -3.39
C TYR A 19 -8.89 5.78 -3.20
N GLY A 20 -8.59 6.62 -4.20
CA GLY A 20 -8.99 8.03 -4.19
C GLY A 20 -10.51 8.21 -4.24
N ALA A 21 -11.21 7.49 -5.10
CA ALA A 21 -12.67 7.51 -5.17
C ALA A 21 -13.31 7.02 -3.87
N TRP A 22 -12.77 5.95 -3.26
CA TRP A 22 -13.23 5.47 -1.96
C TRP A 22 -13.08 6.53 -0.86
N ALA A 23 -11.91 7.15 -0.75
CA ALA A 23 -11.66 8.19 0.26
C ALA A 23 -12.54 9.44 0.06
N ALA A 24 -12.79 9.82 -1.19
CA ALA A 24 -13.73 10.89 -1.51
C ALA A 24 -15.17 10.52 -1.12
N ALA A 25 -15.62 9.30 -1.46
CA ALA A 25 -16.96 8.82 -1.14
C ALA A 25 -17.21 8.77 0.38
N VAL A 26 -16.24 8.25 1.14
CA VAL A 26 -16.31 8.21 2.61
C VAL A 26 -16.42 9.61 3.24
N ASN A 27 -15.83 10.63 2.60
CA ASN A 27 -15.84 11.99 3.13
C ASN A 27 -16.85 12.92 2.43
N ALA A 28 -17.76 12.37 1.60
CA ALA A 28 -18.70 13.15 0.81
C ALA A 28 -19.66 13.99 1.67
N ASP A 29 -20.05 13.46 2.83
CA ASP A 29 -20.97 14.12 3.78
C ASP A 29 -20.36 15.36 4.44
N HIS A 30 -19.04 15.51 4.41
CA HIS A 30 -18.32 16.66 4.97
C HIS A 30 -18.08 17.80 3.96
N GLY A 31 -18.67 17.69 2.78
CA GLY A 31 -18.63 18.69 1.73
C GLY A 31 -17.62 18.40 0.61
N PHE A 32 -17.89 18.96 -0.57
CA PHE A 32 -17.14 18.66 -1.80
C PHE A 32 -15.64 18.90 -1.67
N THR A 33 -15.22 20.01 -1.05
CA THR A 33 -13.79 20.31 -0.86
C THR A 33 -13.10 19.27 0.03
N VAL A 34 -13.78 18.76 1.05
CA VAL A 34 -13.25 17.73 1.95
C VAL A 34 -13.14 16.38 1.24
N ALA A 35 -14.16 16.01 0.46
CA ALA A 35 -14.14 14.82 -0.38
C ALA A 35 -13.01 14.87 -1.41
N LEU A 36 -12.85 16.00 -2.11
CA LEU A 36 -11.84 16.17 -3.15
C LEU A 36 -10.42 16.08 -2.59
N ARG A 37 -10.10 16.80 -1.51
CA ARG A 37 -8.77 16.72 -0.89
C ARG A 37 -8.47 15.32 -0.35
N SER A 38 -9.47 14.66 0.26
CA SER A 38 -9.34 13.29 0.78
C SER A 38 -9.03 12.31 -0.36
N GLY A 39 -9.78 12.40 -1.45
CA GLY A 39 -9.59 11.55 -2.63
C GLY A 39 -8.26 11.78 -3.33
N LEU A 40 -7.85 13.03 -3.54
CA LEU A 40 -6.56 13.35 -4.15
C LEU A 40 -5.38 12.88 -3.27
N GLY A 41 -5.45 13.15 -1.97
CA GLY A 41 -4.42 12.72 -1.02
C GLY A 41 -4.25 11.20 -1.00
N GLN A 42 -5.36 10.47 -0.88
CA GLN A 42 -5.35 9.01 -0.88
C GLN A 42 -4.93 8.43 -2.23
N GLY A 43 -5.37 9.02 -3.34
CA GLY A 43 -5.02 8.56 -4.67
C GLY A 43 -3.52 8.70 -4.95
N VAL A 44 -2.93 9.88 -4.69
CA VAL A 44 -1.49 10.11 -4.87
C VAL A 44 -0.68 9.15 -4.01
N TYR A 45 -1.09 8.96 -2.75
CA TYR A 45 -0.44 7.99 -1.88
C TYR A 45 -0.54 6.56 -2.43
N ALA A 46 -1.73 6.10 -2.83
CA ALA A 46 -1.92 4.75 -3.33
C ALA A 46 -1.06 4.45 -4.56
N PHE A 47 -0.87 5.44 -5.43
CA PHE A 47 0.06 5.36 -6.56
C PHE A 47 1.49 5.09 -6.10
N VAL A 48 2.00 5.91 -5.17
CA VAL A 48 3.39 5.81 -4.66
C VAL A 48 3.59 4.52 -3.84
N ALA A 49 2.63 4.17 -3.00
CA ALA A 49 2.68 3.01 -2.11
C ALA A 49 2.74 1.70 -2.88
N THR A 50 1.93 1.57 -3.94
CA THR A 50 1.91 0.37 -4.81
C THR A 50 3.29 0.06 -5.37
N PHE A 51 4.14 1.06 -5.58
CA PHE A 51 5.52 0.87 -6.03
C PHE A 51 6.52 0.72 -4.88
N GLY A 52 6.47 1.61 -3.89
CA GLY A 52 7.50 1.69 -2.84
C GLY A 52 7.42 0.59 -1.78
N VAL A 53 6.20 0.25 -1.35
CA VAL A 53 5.98 -0.69 -0.22
C VAL A 53 6.39 -2.12 -0.60
N GLY A 54 6.11 -2.52 -1.84
CA GLY A 54 6.53 -3.84 -2.34
C GLY A 54 8.06 -3.98 -2.45
N PHE A 55 8.74 -2.93 -2.92
CA PHE A 55 10.20 -2.92 -2.98
C PHE A 55 10.82 -3.04 -1.58
N LEU A 56 10.31 -2.29 -0.61
CA LEU A 56 10.79 -2.35 0.76
C LEU A 56 10.57 -3.73 1.39
N ALA A 57 9.40 -4.34 1.19
CA ALA A 57 9.08 -5.66 1.73
C ALA A 57 10.11 -6.70 1.24
N ILE A 58 10.39 -6.73 -0.06
CA ILE A 58 11.35 -7.66 -0.65
C ILE A 58 12.78 -7.37 -0.17
N LYS A 59 13.20 -6.09 -0.18
CA LYS A 59 14.54 -5.70 0.29
C LYS A 59 14.77 -6.09 1.75
N THR A 60 13.78 -5.86 2.59
CA THR A 60 13.81 -6.22 4.02
C THR A 60 13.89 -7.73 4.19
N TYR A 61 13.05 -8.49 3.46
CA TYR A 61 13.08 -9.95 3.46
C TYR A 61 14.45 -10.50 3.07
N GLN A 62 15.08 -9.92 2.04
CA GLN A 62 16.41 -10.34 1.59
C GLN A 62 17.52 -9.92 2.56
N HIS A 63 17.42 -8.74 3.18
CA HIS A 63 18.42 -8.20 4.09
C HIS A 63 18.49 -8.96 5.43
N PHE A 64 17.34 -9.28 6.02
CA PHE A 64 17.25 -9.97 7.31
C PHE A 64 17.24 -11.51 7.19
N GLY A 65 17.60 -12.02 6.00
CA GLY A 65 17.61 -13.45 5.70
C GLY A 65 16.26 -13.97 5.22
N ARG A 66 16.29 -14.85 4.21
CA ARG A 66 15.11 -15.44 3.55
C ARG A 66 14.39 -16.50 4.40
N GLY A 67 14.24 -16.25 5.69
CA GLY A 67 13.56 -17.11 6.65
C GLY A 67 12.35 -16.44 7.30
N VAL A 68 11.81 -17.05 8.34
CA VAL A 68 10.63 -16.56 9.07
C VAL A 68 10.86 -15.16 9.63
N LEU A 69 12.06 -14.86 10.14
CA LEU A 69 12.39 -13.54 10.67
C LEU A 69 12.34 -12.46 9.59
N GLY A 70 12.98 -12.69 8.43
CA GLY A 70 12.92 -11.74 7.32
C GLY A 70 11.50 -11.56 6.78
N PHE A 71 10.69 -12.62 6.77
CA PHE A 71 9.28 -12.53 6.37
C PHE A 71 8.52 -11.62 7.33
N PHE A 72 8.65 -11.87 8.64
CA PHE A 72 7.98 -11.10 9.67
C PHE A 72 8.41 -9.64 9.67
N LEU A 73 9.72 -9.36 9.61
CA LEU A 73 10.23 -7.98 9.56
C LEU A 73 9.83 -7.28 8.27
N GLY A 74 9.88 -7.97 7.13
CA GLY A 74 9.41 -7.45 5.84
C GLY A 74 7.94 -7.06 5.87
N PHE A 75 7.10 -7.87 6.52
CA PHE A 75 5.70 -7.54 6.72
C PHE A 75 5.53 -6.34 7.67
N VAL A 76 6.11 -6.39 8.87
CA VAL A 76 5.91 -5.37 9.92
C VAL A 76 6.37 -3.99 9.46
N PHE A 77 7.57 -3.87 8.89
CA PHE A 77 8.08 -2.56 8.44
C PHE A 77 7.26 -1.99 7.29
N SER A 78 6.91 -2.83 6.31
CA SER A 78 6.10 -2.39 5.17
C SER A 78 4.66 -2.06 5.57
N PHE A 79 4.06 -2.83 6.47
CA PHE A 79 2.73 -2.57 7.02
C PHE A 79 2.74 -1.27 7.85
N ALA A 80 3.76 -1.06 8.67
CA ALA A 80 3.91 0.17 9.45
C ALA A 80 3.97 1.41 8.56
N LEU A 81 4.72 1.38 7.46
CA LEU A 81 4.72 2.48 6.48
C LEU A 81 3.38 2.62 5.77
N MET A 82 2.77 1.49 5.39
CA MET A 82 1.46 1.47 4.75
C MET A 82 0.36 2.08 5.63
N LEU A 83 0.55 2.08 6.95
CA LEU A 83 -0.34 2.73 7.92
C LEU A 83 0.07 4.18 8.20
N ALA A 84 1.35 4.42 8.48
CA ALA A 84 1.85 5.71 8.95
C ALA A 84 1.75 6.82 7.89
N ILE A 85 2.05 6.50 6.62
CA ILE A 85 2.02 7.48 5.54
C ILE A 85 0.59 7.98 5.28
N PRO A 86 -0.42 7.14 4.99
CA PRO A 86 -1.77 7.64 4.72
C PRO A 86 -2.37 8.29 5.96
N LEU A 87 -2.08 7.80 7.17
CA LEU A 87 -2.52 8.45 8.40
C LEU A 87 -1.96 9.88 8.52
N SER A 88 -0.69 10.07 8.15
CA SER A 88 -0.06 11.40 8.12
C SER A 88 -0.69 12.28 7.05
N VAL A 89 -0.92 11.77 5.84
CA VAL A 89 -1.59 12.49 4.75
C VAL A 89 -2.98 12.94 5.17
N HIS A 90 -3.81 12.04 5.68
CA HIS A 90 -5.16 12.35 6.14
C HIS A 90 -5.19 13.31 7.34
N THR A 91 -4.16 13.28 8.19
CA THR A 91 -4.02 14.20 9.31
C THR A 91 -3.62 15.60 8.85
N ILE A 92 -2.66 15.72 7.92
CA ILE A 92 -2.28 17.00 7.30
C ILE A 92 -3.45 17.62 6.53
N LEU A 93 -4.20 16.79 5.81
CA LEU A 93 -5.38 17.22 5.05
C LEU A 93 -6.63 17.44 5.91
N ALA A 94 -6.54 17.21 7.22
CA ALA A 94 -7.64 17.36 8.18
C ALA A 94 -8.94 16.65 7.73
N THR A 95 -8.82 15.43 7.19
CA THR A 95 -9.99 14.64 6.76
C THR A 95 -10.67 13.99 7.97
N PRO A 96 -11.99 14.19 8.19
CA PRO A 96 -12.70 13.67 9.35
C PRO A 96 -12.63 12.14 9.47
N ASP A 97 -13.03 11.43 8.40
CA ASP A 97 -13.21 9.98 8.43
C ASP A 97 -11.97 9.23 7.93
N LYS A 98 -10.81 9.59 8.49
CA LYS A 98 -9.50 9.08 8.06
C LYS A 98 -9.39 7.55 8.11
N TRP A 99 -9.90 6.92 9.18
CA TRP A 99 -9.82 5.46 9.34
C TRP A 99 -10.64 4.71 8.31
N ALA A 100 -11.87 5.19 8.04
CA ALA A 100 -12.72 4.62 7.01
C ALA A 100 -12.15 4.85 5.60
N ALA A 101 -11.55 6.02 5.34
CA ALA A 101 -10.89 6.32 4.07
C ALA A 101 -9.69 5.40 3.79
N MET A 102 -8.94 5.02 4.84
CA MET A 102 -7.80 4.10 4.73
C MET A 102 -8.19 2.62 4.69
N SER A 103 -9.38 2.24 5.17
CA SER A 103 -9.78 0.85 5.38
C SER A 103 -9.61 -0.04 4.15
N LEU A 104 -10.07 0.42 2.98
CA LEU A 104 -9.96 -0.33 1.73
C LEU A 104 -8.48 -0.58 1.37
N GLY A 105 -7.63 0.43 1.52
CA GLY A 105 -6.19 0.33 1.29
C GLY A 105 -5.49 -0.58 2.27
N LEU A 106 -5.89 -0.57 3.55
CA LEU A 106 -5.33 -1.43 4.58
C LEU A 106 -5.66 -2.91 4.34
N VAL A 107 -6.91 -3.23 3.98
CA VAL A 107 -7.32 -4.61 3.69
C VAL A 107 -6.56 -5.15 2.49
N TRP A 108 -6.65 -4.47 1.34
CA TRP A 108 -6.02 -4.94 0.11
C TRP A 108 -4.50 -4.89 0.15
N GLY A 109 -3.92 -3.85 0.76
CA GLY A 109 -2.49 -3.70 0.93
C GLY A 109 -1.90 -4.78 1.85
N THR A 110 -2.61 -5.19 2.89
CA THR A 110 -2.19 -6.32 3.76
C THR A 110 -2.17 -7.63 2.99
N LEU A 111 -3.24 -7.93 2.25
CA LEU A 111 -3.32 -9.13 1.42
C LEU A 111 -2.21 -9.15 0.35
N TYR A 112 -1.97 -8.01 -0.30
CA TYR A 112 -0.90 -7.84 -1.28
C TYR A 112 0.48 -8.09 -0.67
N LEU A 113 0.78 -7.51 0.51
CA LEU A 113 2.05 -7.70 1.19
C LEU A 113 2.32 -9.15 1.57
N LEU A 114 1.31 -9.83 2.13
CA LEU A 114 1.42 -11.25 2.48
C LEU A 114 1.65 -12.11 1.24
N TRP A 115 0.89 -11.88 0.17
CA TRP A 115 1.05 -12.58 -1.09
C TRP A 115 2.44 -12.36 -1.71
N LEU A 116 2.93 -11.12 -1.72
CA LEU A 116 4.24 -10.76 -2.24
C LEU A 116 5.37 -11.47 -1.51
N LEU A 117 5.36 -11.41 -0.17
CA LEU A 117 6.38 -12.07 0.66
C LEU A 117 6.30 -13.59 0.55
N TRP A 118 5.11 -14.17 0.46
CA TRP A 118 4.92 -15.60 0.25
C TRP A 118 5.45 -16.07 -1.11
N MET A 119 5.21 -15.30 -2.17
CA MET A 119 5.80 -15.61 -3.47
C MET A 119 7.33 -15.53 -3.45
N GLU A 120 7.91 -14.52 -2.78
CA GLU A 120 9.36 -14.37 -2.68
C GLU A 120 9.98 -15.49 -1.82
N SER A 121 9.28 -15.99 -0.80
CA SER A 121 9.76 -17.14 -0.03
C SER A 121 9.82 -18.41 -0.86
N ARG A 122 8.79 -18.67 -1.69
CA ARG A 122 8.77 -19.81 -2.63
C ARG A 122 9.86 -19.77 -3.69
N ARG A 123 10.26 -18.58 -4.13
CA ARG A 123 11.38 -18.42 -5.09
C ARG A 123 12.75 -18.75 -4.48
N GLY A 124 12.89 -18.60 -3.16
CA GLY A 124 14.12 -18.98 -2.44
C GLY A 124 14.34 -20.48 -2.37
N GLU A 125 13.26 -21.28 -2.37
CA GLU A 125 13.31 -22.75 -2.26
C GLU A 125 13.77 -23.44 -3.56
N THR A 126 13.59 -22.81 -4.73
CA THR A 126 13.92 -23.40 -6.03
C THR A 126 15.40 -23.31 -6.46
N VAL A 127 16.28 -22.76 -5.62
CA VAL A 127 17.71 -22.53 -5.93
C VAL A 127 18.65 -23.35 -5.03
N LEU A 128 18.11 -24.33 -4.31
CA LEU A 128 18.85 -25.35 -3.57
C LEU A 128 18.66 -26.72 -4.24
#